data_AF-A0A0J6WRY8-F1
#
_entry.id   AF-A0A0J6WRY8-F1
#
_cell.length_a   1.000
_cell.length_b   1.000
_cell.length_c   1.000
_cell.angle_alpha   90.00
_cell.angle_beta   90.00
_cell.angle_gamma   90.00
#
_symmetry.space_group_name_H-M   'P 1'
#
loop_
_entity.id
_entity.type
_entity.pdbx_description
1 polymer ?
#
loop_
_entity_poly.entity_id
_entity_poly.type
_entity_poly.pdbx_seq_one_letter_code
_entity_poly.pdbx_strand_id
1 'polypeptide(L)'
;MKNRIISVCVLIISFLVTAPVLADTDVGTDVDEKSDSEIKEEKNKEHLIFTFDHEIVVTAPKTKEPLKVETDPRHPRQPIPAADGAGYLKNIPGFSMVRKGGTGGDPVFRGLGGG
;
A
#
# COMPACT_ATOMS: atom_id res chain seq x y z
N MET A 1 -14.70 22.22 -38.89
CA MET A 1 -14.13 21.82 -37.58
C MET A 1 -12.61 21.55 -37.62
N LYS A 2 -11.84 22.11 -38.58
CA LYS A 2 -10.42 21.79 -38.76
C LYS A 2 -9.44 22.81 -38.12
N ASN A 3 -9.96 23.87 -37.51
CA ASN A 3 -9.15 25.03 -37.09
C ASN A 3 -8.84 25.04 -35.57
N ARG A 4 -9.41 24.09 -34.80
CA ARG A 4 -9.20 24.02 -33.34
C ARG A 4 -7.92 23.27 -32.94
N ILE A 5 -7.42 22.37 -33.79
CA ILE A 5 -6.24 21.55 -33.50
C ILE A 5 -4.94 22.37 -33.67
N ILE A 6 -4.89 23.24 -34.69
CA ILE A 6 -3.71 24.08 -34.95
C ILE A 6 -3.51 25.12 -33.83
N SER A 7 -4.59 25.68 -33.29
CA SER A 7 -4.54 26.65 -32.18
C SER A 7 -4.05 26.05 -30.86
N VAL A 8 -4.33 24.77 -30.60
CA VAL A 8 -3.88 24.08 -29.37
C VAL A 8 -2.40 23.71 -29.46
N CYS A 9 -1.91 23.29 -30.64
CA CYS A 9 -0.48 23.01 -30.84
C CYS A 9 0.40 24.25 -30.68
N VAL A 10 -0.02 25.42 -31.20
CA VAL A 10 0.76 26.67 -31.07
C VAL A 10 0.84 27.11 -29.61
N LEU A 11 -0.26 26.97 -28.85
CA LEU A 11 -0.28 27.33 -27.42
C LEU A 11 0.62 26.43 -26.55
N ILE A 12 0.68 25.12 -26.85
CA ILE A 12 1.54 24.18 -26.11
C ILE A 12 3.02 24.44 -26.42
N ILE A 13 3.36 24.72 -27.68
CA ILE A 13 4.75 24.99 -28.09
C ILE A 13 5.25 26.32 -27.50
N SER A 14 4.39 27.34 -27.39
CA SER A 14 4.76 28.61 -26.73
C SER A 14 4.94 28.48 -25.21
N PHE A 15 4.31 27.51 -24.55
CA PHE A 15 4.43 27.31 -23.10
C PHE A 15 5.72 26.59 -22.68
N LEU A 16 6.32 25.79 -23.57
CA LEU A 16 7.59 25.09 -23.30
C LEU A 16 8.85 25.96 -23.48
N VAL A 17 8.75 27.13 -24.13
CA VAL A 17 9.94 27.93 -24.51
C VAL A 17 10.31 29.02 -23.49
N THR A 18 9.46 29.33 -22.51
CA THR A 18 9.69 30.48 -21.59
C THR A 18 9.77 30.06 -20.12
N ALA A 19 10.81 29.33 -19.74
CA ALA A 19 11.29 29.32 -18.36
C ALA A 19 12.69 29.95 -18.32
N PRO A 20 12.88 31.07 -17.58
CA PRO A 20 14.11 31.82 -17.59
C PRO A 20 15.17 31.17 -16.68
N VAL A 21 16.37 31.16 -17.24
CA VAL A 21 17.69 31.17 -16.61
C VAL A 21 17.76 32.16 -15.44
N LEU A 22 18.30 31.72 -14.29
CA LEU A 22 18.99 32.52 -13.27
C LEU A 22 19.85 31.51 -12.45
N ALA A 23 21.12 31.31 -12.79
CA ALA A 23 22.31 32.05 -12.32
C ALA A 23 22.69 31.73 -10.86
N ASP A 24 23.73 30.89 -10.75
CA ASP A 24 24.84 30.81 -9.80
C ASP A 24 24.80 31.62 -8.48
N THR A 25 24.90 30.89 -7.37
CA THR A 25 25.65 31.34 -6.18
C THR A 25 26.62 30.23 -5.77
N ASP A 26 27.89 30.49 -6.05
CA ASP A 26 29.06 29.79 -5.52
C ASP A 26 29.19 30.07 -4.01
N VAL A 27 29.01 29.02 -3.19
CA VAL A 27 29.60 28.90 -1.86
C VAL A 27 30.01 27.44 -1.68
N GLY A 28 31.31 27.19 -1.78
CA GLY A 28 31.92 25.90 -1.54
C GLY A 28 31.77 25.43 -0.08
N THR A 29 31.50 24.14 0.07
CA THR A 29 31.99 23.31 1.17
C THR A 29 32.32 21.93 0.62
N ASP A 30 33.60 21.61 0.65
CA ASP A 30 34.17 20.31 0.30
C ASP A 30 33.77 19.26 1.35
N VAL A 31 33.02 18.23 0.96
CA VAL A 31 33.03 16.91 1.62
C VAL A 31 32.85 15.84 0.55
N ASP A 32 33.87 15.01 0.43
CA ASP A 32 33.94 13.82 -0.41
C ASP A 32 32.85 12.78 -0.05
N GLU A 33 31.98 12.43 -1.01
CA GLU A 33 31.57 11.03 -1.20
C GLU A 33 31.20 10.78 -2.68
N LYS A 34 32.17 10.19 -3.37
CA LYS A 34 32.04 9.62 -4.72
C LYS A 34 31.35 8.26 -4.61
N SER A 35 30.13 8.13 -5.14
CA SER A 35 29.73 7.06 -6.07
C SER A 35 28.20 6.94 -6.22
N ASP A 36 27.58 7.96 -6.82
CA ASP A 36 26.28 7.78 -7.46
C ASP A 36 26.47 6.92 -8.71
N SER A 37 26.32 5.61 -8.54
CA SER A 37 26.01 4.69 -9.63
C SER A 37 24.52 4.39 -9.58
N GLU A 38 23.78 5.03 -10.50
CA GLU A 38 22.45 4.59 -10.90
C GLU A 38 22.51 3.09 -11.23
N ILE A 39 21.99 2.23 -10.36
CA ILE A 39 21.59 0.88 -10.76
C ILE A 39 20.29 1.03 -11.56
N LYS A 40 20.48 1.31 -12.86
CA LYS A 40 19.52 0.96 -13.90
C LYS A 40 19.60 -0.55 -14.11
N GLU A 41 18.68 -1.29 -13.50
CA GLU A 41 18.32 -2.61 -13.99
C GLU A 41 16.83 -2.87 -13.74
N GLU A 42 16.05 -2.41 -14.70
CA GLU A 42 14.66 -2.76 -14.92
C GLU A 42 14.58 -4.27 -15.19
N LYS A 43 14.56 -5.07 -14.11
CA LYS A 43 14.22 -6.49 -14.23
C LYS A 43 12.76 -6.57 -14.63
N ASN A 44 12.53 -6.85 -15.90
CA ASN A 44 11.28 -7.36 -16.45
C ASN A 44 10.79 -8.52 -15.56
N LYS A 45 10.00 -8.19 -14.54
CA LYS A 45 9.20 -9.13 -13.80
C LYS A 45 8.00 -9.37 -14.69
N GLU A 46 8.08 -10.43 -15.49
CA GLU A 46 6.92 -11.07 -16.09
C GLU A 46 5.83 -11.12 -15.00
N HIS A 47 4.81 -10.27 -15.15
CA HIS A 47 3.77 -10.12 -14.13
C HIS A 47 2.97 -11.42 -14.18
N LEU A 48 3.28 -12.38 -13.30
CA LEU A 48 2.62 -13.68 -13.30
C LEU A 48 1.14 -13.48 -12.98
N ILE A 49 0.31 -13.44 -14.03
CA ILE A 49 -1.13 -13.31 -13.91
C ILE A 49 -1.66 -14.65 -13.40
N PHE A 50 -2.01 -14.71 -12.12
CA PHE A 50 -2.77 -15.82 -11.57
C PHE A 50 -4.25 -15.62 -11.89
N THR A 51 -4.81 -16.54 -12.67
CA THR A 51 -6.25 -16.59 -12.95
C THR A 51 -6.88 -17.62 -12.01
N PHE A 52 -7.97 -17.25 -11.34
CA PHE A 52 -8.72 -18.15 -10.49
C PHE A 52 -9.96 -18.65 -11.24
N ASP A 53 -10.22 -19.96 -11.20
CA ASP A 53 -11.40 -20.56 -11.83
C ASP A 53 -12.71 -20.22 -11.08
N HIS A 54 -12.60 -19.71 -9.84
CA HIS A 54 -13.72 -19.46 -8.93
C HIS A 54 -13.61 -18.08 -8.26
N GLU A 55 -14.74 -17.57 -7.76
CA GLU A 55 -14.78 -16.30 -7.02
C GLU A 55 -13.95 -16.38 -5.72
N ILE A 56 -13.12 -15.37 -5.49
CA ILE A 56 -12.37 -15.21 -4.25
C ILE A 56 -12.96 -14.05 -3.45
N VAL A 57 -13.41 -14.38 -2.24
CA VAL A 57 -13.86 -13.40 -1.26
C VAL A 57 -12.76 -13.14 -0.25
N VAL A 58 -12.24 -11.92 -0.23
CA VAL A 58 -11.27 -11.48 0.78
C VAL A 58 -12.02 -11.07 2.04
N THR A 59 -11.88 -11.85 3.11
CA THR A 59 -12.56 -11.61 4.40
C THR A 59 -11.70 -10.88 5.42
N ALA A 60 -10.40 -10.73 5.15
CA ALA A 60 -9.47 -10.03 6.03
C ALA A 60 -9.70 -8.50 5.99
N PRO A 61 -9.53 -7.79 7.12
CA PRO A 61 -9.61 -6.34 7.14
C PRO A 61 -8.50 -5.69 6.31
N LYS A 62 -8.87 -4.65 5.57
CA LYS A 62 -7.93 -3.85 4.77
C LYS A 62 -7.14 -2.90 5.67
N THR A 63 -5.83 -2.90 5.55
CA THR A 63 -4.93 -1.95 6.23
C THR A 63 -4.71 -0.71 5.36
N LYS A 64 -4.97 0.48 5.93
CA LYS A 64 -4.70 1.77 5.26
C LYS A 64 -3.29 2.30 5.56
N GLU A 65 -2.85 2.10 6.80
CA GLU A 65 -1.55 2.53 7.32
C GLU A 65 -0.78 1.29 7.81
N PRO A 66 0.55 1.24 7.65
CA PRO A 66 1.35 0.18 8.23
C PRO A 66 1.15 0.10 9.75
N LEU A 67 1.19 -1.11 10.31
CA LEU A 67 1.08 -1.37 11.75
C LEU A 67 -0.25 -0.98 12.40
N LYS A 68 -1.19 -0.41 11.65
CA LYS A 68 -2.50 0.01 12.15
C LYS A 68 -3.61 -0.74 11.42
N VAL A 69 -4.44 -1.44 12.18
CA VAL A 69 -5.63 -2.11 11.67
C VAL A 69 -6.86 -1.51 12.35
N GLU A 70 -7.71 -0.86 11.59
CA GLU A 70 -8.99 -0.33 12.06
C GLU A 70 -10.12 -1.23 11.54
N THR A 71 -10.99 -1.69 12.44
CA THR A 71 -12.14 -2.51 12.09
C THR A 71 -13.32 -2.16 12.98
N ASP A 72 -14.54 -2.16 12.43
CA ASP A 72 -15.75 -1.99 13.23
C ASP A 72 -16.33 -3.36 13.64
N PRO A 73 -16.39 -3.66 14.95
CA PRO A 73 -16.89 -4.93 15.44
C PRO A 73 -18.38 -5.15 15.23
N ARG A 74 -19.14 -4.12 14.88
CA ARG A 74 -20.58 -4.23 14.60
C ARG A 74 -20.87 -4.76 13.21
N HIS A 75 -19.91 -4.67 12.28
CA HIS A 75 -20.11 -5.18 10.93
C HIS A 75 -20.12 -6.72 10.92
N PRO A 76 -21.10 -7.35 10.24
CA PRO A 76 -21.13 -8.80 10.09
C PRO A 76 -19.83 -9.32 9.47
N ARG A 77 -19.26 -10.37 10.07
CA ARG A 77 -18.07 -11.04 9.55
C ARG A 77 -18.43 -12.39 8.96
N GLN A 78 -17.95 -12.65 7.75
CA GLN A 78 -18.00 -13.96 7.12
C GLN A 78 -16.76 -14.79 7.51
N PRO A 79 -16.84 -16.13 7.51
CA PRO A 79 -17.99 -16.99 7.21
C PRO A 79 -18.92 -17.30 8.41
N ILE A 80 -18.49 -17.04 9.66
CA ILE A 80 -19.32 -17.18 10.86
C ILE A 80 -19.10 -15.94 11.75
N PRO A 81 -20.16 -15.29 12.27
CA PRO A 81 -20.01 -14.21 13.24
C PRO A 81 -19.23 -14.66 14.48
N ALA A 82 -18.41 -13.77 15.02
CA ALA A 82 -17.65 -14.06 16.22
C ALA A 82 -18.56 -14.21 17.44
N ALA A 83 -18.39 -15.28 18.21
CA ALA A 83 -19.12 -15.49 19.47
C ALA A 83 -18.56 -14.65 20.63
N ASP A 84 -17.29 -14.26 20.55
CA ASP A 84 -16.56 -13.52 21.56
C ASP A 84 -15.45 -12.65 20.94
N GLY A 85 -14.76 -11.88 21.79
CA GLY A 85 -13.65 -11.02 21.36
C GLY A 85 -12.48 -11.79 20.75
N ALA A 86 -12.14 -12.96 21.26
CA ALA A 86 -11.03 -13.76 20.74
C ALA A 86 -11.34 -14.34 19.36
N GLY A 87 -12.56 -14.84 19.16
CA GLY A 87 -13.08 -15.23 17.85
C GLY A 87 -13.11 -14.06 16.87
N TYR A 88 -13.39 -12.85 17.35
CA TYR A 88 -13.33 -11.65 16.50
C TYR A 88 -11.90 -11.33 16.07
N LEU A 89 -10.95 -11.34 17.00
CA LEU A 89 -9.55 -11.02 16.73
C LEU A 89 -8.88 -12.03 15.81
N LYS A 90 -9.28 -13.31 15.82
CA LYS A 90 -8.72 -14.35 14.94
C LYS A 90 -8.79 -14.01 13.44
N ASN A 91 -9.75 -13.19 13.02
CA ASN A 91 -9.89 -12.78 11.61
C ASN A 91 -9.01 -11.58 11.24
N ILE A 92 -8.28 -11.00 12.20
CA ILE A 92 -7.31 -9.93 11.96
C ILE A 92 -5.93 -10.58 11.73
N PRO A 93 -5.20 -10.19 10.66
CA PRO A 93 -3.87 -10.74 10.38
C PRO A 93 -2.91 -10.59 11.58
N GLY A 94 -2.17 -11.67 11.88
CA GLY A 94 -1.21 -11.71 12.98
C GLY A 94 -1.80 -12.13 14.34
N PHE A 95 -3.12 -12.27 14.45
CA PHE A 95 -3.78 -12.88 15.58
C PHE A 95 -4.05 -14.37 15.35
N SER A 96 -3.88 -15.15 16.41
CA SER A 96 -4.41 -16.51 16.55
C SER A 96 -5.14 -16.64 17.88
N MET A 97 -5.74 -17.80 18.15
CA MET A 97 -6.48 -18.04 19.38
C MET A 97 -6.16 -19.44 19.93
N VAL A 98 -5.82 -19.50 21.22
CA VAL A 98 -5.78 -20.75 21.99
C VAL A 98 -7.20 -21.06 22.45
N ARG A 99 -7.72 -22.25 22.09
CA ARG A 99 -9.10 -22.62 22.37
C ARG A 99 -9.25 -23.14 23.81
N LYS A 100 -10.21 -22.60 24.55
CA LYS A 100 -10.68 -23.13 25.85
C LYS A 100 -11.99 -23.93 25.76
N GLY A 101 -12.54 -24.07 24.54
CA GLY A 101 -13.84 -24.71 24.30
C GLY A 101 -14.58 -24.00 23.16
N GLY A 102 -15.89 -23.81 23.32
CA GLY A 102 -16.73 -23.11 22.35
C GLY A 102 -16.47 -21.60 22.29
N THR A 103 -16.35 -20.95 23.44
CA THR A 103 -16.10 -19.51 23.60
C THR A 103 -15.06 -19.27 24.69
N GLY A 104 -14.58 -18.03 24.80
CA GLY A 104 -13.60 -17.62 25.80
C GLY A 104 -12.19 -18.12 25.49
N GLY A 105 -11.81 -18.21 24.21
CA GLY A 105 -10.43 -18.51 23.85
C GLY A 105 -9.48 -17.35 24.18
N ASP A 106 -8.19 -17.61 24.32
CA ASP A 106 -7.20 -16.57 24.57
C ASP A 106 -6.60 -16.09 23.25
N PRO A 107 -6.67 -14.79 22.92
CA PRO A 107 -6.03 -14.26 21.73
C PRO A 107 -4.51 -14.21 21.91
N VAL A 108 -3.79 -14.55 20.84
CA VAL A 108 -2.33 -14.50 20.77
C VAL A 108 -1.93 -13.63 19.59
N PHE A 109 -1.16 -12.58 19.82
CA PHE A 109 -0.66 -11.71 18.78
C PHE A 109 0.81 -12.02 18.52
N ARG A 110 1.13 -12.51 17.31
CA ARG A 110 2.51 -12.85 16.91
C ARG A 110 3.25 -13.74 17.92
N GLY A 111 2.54 -14.65 18.59
CA GLY A 111 3.09 -15.56 19.60
C GLY A 111 3.06 -15.05 21.04
N LEU A 112 2.66 -13.80 21.28
CA LEU A 112 2.53 -13.23 22.63
C LEU A 112 1.07 -13.35 23.10
N GLY A 113 0.85 -14.09 24.18
CA GLY A 113 -0.42 -14.18 24.89
C GLY A 113 -0.45 -13.21 26.07
N GLY A 114 -1.62 -12.64 26.37
CA GLY A 114 -1.81 -11.68 27.47
C GLY A 114 -2.28 -12.32 28.78
N GLY A 115 -1.87 -13.57 29.04
CA GLY A 115 -2.25 -14.33 30.24
C GLY A 115 -1.68 -13.77 31.52
#